data_AF-A0A2E9GQD5-F1
#
_entry.id   AF-A0A2E9GQD5-F1
#
_cell.length_a   1.000
_cell.length_b   1.000
_cell.length_c   1.000
_cell.angle_alpha   90.00
_cell.angle_beta   90.00
_cell.angle_gamma   90.00
#
_symmetry.space_group_name_H-M   'P 1'
#
loop_
_entity.id
_entity.type
_entity.pdbx_description
1 polymer ?
#
loop_
_entity_poly.entity_id
_entity_poly.type
_entity_poly.pdbx_seq_one_letter_code
_entity_poly.pdbx_strand_id
1 'polypeptide(L)'
;MKAGLALVLLGLLALMAHSVVALAVPARFLPDMGMLFVVAVALCVRSTVLGVLFAVLLGYTTDLLSGTLLGQHVLLRLGAYGAARVLSARLNLRGPLPLAFFVLILSLIHAGALWALEIFFLPGEVAAPDVLRDLAFQAVANALLAPPLTALVAAIVRRLENDDSGRLLRLDSRELSL
;
A
#
# COMPACT_ATOMS: atom_id res chain seq x y z
N MET A 1 -19.07 -0.05 5.46
CA MET A 1 -18.69 0.96 4.45
C MET A 1 -17.72 2.02 4.99
N LYS A 2 -17.92 2.52 6.22
CA LYS A 2 -17.06 3.55 6.83
C LYS A 2 -15.58 3.19 6.85
N ALA A 3 -15.24 1.94 7.16
CA ALA A 3 -13.85 1.49 7.20
C ALA A 3 -13.14 1.57 5.84
N GLY A 4 -13.83 1.18 4.75
CA GLY A 4 -13.28 1.32 3.40
C GLY A 4 -13.02 2.78 3.04
N LEU A 5 -13.97 3.67 3.34
CA LEU A 5 -13.80 5.11 3.11
C LEU A 5 -12.64 5.69 3.93
N ALA A 6 -12.53 5.32 5.22
CA ALA A 6 -11.45 5.78 6.08
C ALA A 6 -10.07 5.34 5.57
N LEU A 7 -9.96 4.09 5.08
CA LEU A 7 -8.71 3.59 4.48
C LEU A 7 -8.37 4.34 3.19
N VAL A 8 -9.36 4.58 2.32
CA VAL A 8 -9.17 5.38 1.10
C VAL A 8 -8.66 6.78 1.44
N LEU A 9 -9.33 7.47 2.36
CA LEU A 9 -8.92 8.82 2.79
C LEU A 9 -7.51 8.82 3.41
N LEU A 10 -7.19 7.80 4.20
CA LEU A 10 -5.86 7.66 4.80
C LEU A 10 -4.78 7.41 3.76
N GLY A 11 -5.05 6.55 2.76
CA GLY A 11 -4.14 6.28 1.66
C GLY A 11 -3.90 7.54 0.81
N LEU A 12 -4.96 8.28 0.49
CA LEU A 12 -4.85 9.55 -0.24
C LEU A 12 -4.07 10.60 0.55
N LEU A 13 -4.36 10.76 1.85
CA LEU A 13 -3.63 11.68 2.71
C LEU A 13 -2.16 11.31 2.83
N ALA A 14 -1.85 10.01 2.88
CA ALA A 14 -0.47 9.53 2.86
C ALA A 14 0.25 9.84 1.54
N LEU A 15 -0.43 9.72 0.39
CA LEU A 15 0.14 10.13 -0.90
C LEU A 15 0.39 11.65 -0.93
N MET A 16 -0.55 12.46 -0.47
CA MET A 16 -0.37 13.92 -0.42
C MET A 16 0.78 14.31 0.52
N ALA A 17 0.86 13.70 1.70
CA ALA A 17 1.97 13.92 2.63
C ALA A 17 3.30 13.49 2.02
N HIS A 18 3.33 12.35 1.31
CA HIS A 18 4.51 11.88 0.60
C HIS A 18 4.98 12.91 -0.44
N SER A 19 4.08 13.50 -1.24
CA SER A 19 4.43 14.55 -2.21
C SER A 19 5.06 15.79 -1.55
N VAL A 20 4.59 16.17 -0.36
CA VAL A 20 5.17 17.30 0.39
C VAL A 20 6.56 16.95 0.95
N VAL A 21 6.71 15.75 1.51
CA VAL A 21 8.00 15.28 2.06
C VAL A 21 9.04 15.10 0.96
N ALA A 22 8.63 14.73 -0.25
CA ALA A 22 9.49 14.61 -1.42
C ALA A 22 10.24 15.91 -1.76
N LEU A 23 9.71 17.07 -1.35
CA LEU A 23 10.36 18.37 -1.57
C LEU A 23 11.55 18.61 -0.63
N ALA A 24 11.60 17.92 0.51
CA ALA A 24 12.60 18.14 1.55
C ALA A 24 13.60 16.98 1.70
N VAL A 25 13.21 15.76 1.30
CA VAL A 25 13.99 14.54 1.51
C VAL A 25 14.54 14.05 0.17
N PRO A 26 15.83 13.66 0.08
CA PRO A 26 16.38 13.05 -1.12
C PRO A 26 15.58 11.81 -1.54
N ALA A 27 15.30 11.67 -2.84
CA ALA A 27 14.43 10.62 -3.39
C ALA A 27 14.78 9.19 -2.89
N ARG A 28 16.07 8.88 -2.73
CA ARG A 28 16.56 7.57 -2.22
C ARG A 28 16.09 7.18 -0.83
N PHE A 29 15.70 8.15 0.00
CA PHE A 29 15.20 7.90 1.37
C PHE A 29 13.69 8.01 1.46
N LEU A 30 13.00 8.30 0.36
CA LEU A 30 11.57 8.52 0.35
C LEU A 30 10.84 7.18 0.13
N PRO A 31 10.21 6.60 1.17
CA PRO A 31 9.54 5.32 1.04
C PRO A 31 8.29 5.46 0.15
N ASP A 32 8.00 4.42 -0.62
CA ASP A 32 6.81 4.32 -1.44
C ASP A 32 5.59 4.02 -0.56
N MET A 33 4.99 5.10 -0.04
CA MET A 33 3.80 5.01 0.82
C MET A 33 2.65 4.31 0.10
N GLY A 34 2.49 4.53 -1.20
CA GLY A 34 1.41 3.89 -1.96
C GLY A 34 1.53 2.36 -1.93
N MET A 35 2.73 1.83 -2.13
CA MET A 35 2.97 0.37 -2.08
C MET A 35 2.70 -0.17 -0.68
N LEU A 36 3.25 0.51 0.33
CA LEU A 36 3.18 0.07 1.71
C LEU A 36 1.73 0.04 2.21
N PHE A 37 0.92 1.05 1.85
CA PHE A 37 -0.51 1.06 2.17
C PHE A 37 -1.26 -0.07 1.48
N VAL A 38 -0.97 -0.35 0.21
CA VAL A 38 -1.61 -1.47 -0.51
C VAL A 38 -1.27 -2.81 0.13
N VAL A 39 -0.01 -3.03 0.51
CA VAL A 39 0.40 -4.24 1.23
C VAL A 39 -0.30 -4.32 2.59
N ALA A 40 -0.31 -3.24 3.36
CA ALA A 40 -0.99 -3.21 4.66
C ALA A 40 -2.49 -3.52 4.52
N VAL A 41 -3.17 -2.93 3.54
CA VAL A 41 -4.59 -3.22 3.25
C VAL A 41 -4.79 -4.68 2.83
N ALA A 42 -3.92 -5.24 2.00
CA ALA A 42 -3.97 -6.65 1.59
C ALA A 42 -3.89 -7.62 2.77
N LEU A 43 -3.14 -7.25 3.81
CA LEU A 43 -2.96 -8.07 5.01
C LEU A 43 -4.06 -7.83 6.07
N CYS A 44 -4.58 -6.61 6.18
CA CYS A 44 -5.50 -6.24 7.26
C CYS A 44 -6.99 -6.30 6.88
N VAL A 45 -7.34 -6.08 5.61
CA VAL A 45 -8.74 -6.00 5.19
C VAL A 45 -9.25 -7.36 4.73
N ARG A 46 -10.36 -7.83 5.30
CA ARG A 46 -10.94 -9.13 4.95
C ARG A 46 -11.57 -9.15 3.56
N SER A 47 -12.19 -8.05 3.12
CA SER A 47 -12.89 -7.95 1.83
C SER A 47 -11.91 -7.78 0.67
N THR A 48 -11.85 -8.79 -0.21
CA THR A 48 -11.00 -8.75 -1.40
C THR A 48 -11.41 -7.63 -2.36
N VAL A 49 -12.72 -7.41 -2.56
CA VAL A 49 -13.23 -6.38 -3.47
C VAL A 49 -12.79 -4.99 -3.02
N LEU A 50 -12.89 -4.69 -1.72
CA LEU A 50 -12.46 -3.39 -1.19
C LEU A 50 -10.95 -3.19 -1.33
N GLY A 51 -10.15 -4.22 -1.07
CA GLY A 51 -8.69 -4.14 -1.21
C GLY A 51 -8.26 -3.94 -2.66
N VAL A 52 -8.90 -4.61 -3.62
CA VAL A 52 -8.66 -4.42 -5.06
C VAL A 52 -9.05 -3.01 -5.49
N LEU A 53 -10.25 -2.54 -5.13
CA LEU A 53 -10.70 -1.18 -5.46
C LEU A 53 -9.75 -0.13 -4.87
N PHE A 54 -9.29 -0.33 -3.63
CA PHE A 54 -8.31 0.55 -3.01
C PHE A 54 -6.99 0.58 -3.78
N ALA A 55 -6.45 -0.59 -4.17
CA ALA A 55 -5.21 -0.67 -4.95
C ALA A 55 -5.33 0.00 -6.33
N VAL A 56 -6.47 -0.19 -7.02
CA VAL A 56 -6.75 0.47 -8.30
C VAL A 56 -6.84 1.99 -8.12
N LEU A 57 -7.63 2.46 -7.16
CA LEU A 57 -7.83 3.88 -6.91
C LEU A 57 -6.50 4.55 -6.57
N LEU A 58 -5.72 3.96 -5.67
CA LEU A 58 -4.44 4.52 -5.24
C LEU A 58 -3.41 4.51 -6.38
N GLY A 59 -3.36 3.44 -7.18
CA GLY A 59 -2.51 3.38 -8.36
C GLY A 59 -2.89 4.43 -9.39
N TYR A 60 -4.18 4.59 -9.68
CA TYR A 60 -4.69 5.55 -10.64
C TYR A 60 -4.41 7.00 -10.20
N THR A 61 -4.62 7.31 -8.91
CA THR A 61 -4.23 8.61 -8.35
C THR A 61 -2.72 8.84 -8.45
N THR A 62 -1.91 7.80 -8.24
CA THR A 62 -0.45 7.93 -8.38
C THR A 62 -0.09 8.26 -9.83
N ASP A 63 -0.64 7.54 -10.81
CA ASP A 63 -0.42 7.81 -12.24
C ASP A 63 -0.81 9.24 -12.63
N LEU A 64 -1.95 9.74 -12.12
CA LEU A 64 -2.41 11.11 -12.39
C LEU A 64 -1.49 12.19 -11.79
N LEU A 65 -0.94 11.94 -10.60
CA LEU A 65 -0.09 12.91 -9.89
C LEU A 65 1.36 12.89 -10.37
N SER A 66 1.87 11.74 -10.80
CA SER A 66 3.24 11.58 -11.30
C SER A 66 3.38 12.03 -12.76
N GLY A 67 2.28 12.05 -13.53
CA GLY A 67 2.32 12.29 -14.97
C GLY A 67 2.91 11.12 -15.77
N THR A 68 3.01 9.93 -15.16
CA THR A 68 3.51 8.72 -15.81
C THR A 68 2.45 8.09 -16.71
N LEU A 69 2.80 6.99 -17.39
CA LEU A 69 1.89 6.23 -18.22
C LEU A 69 0.66 5.76 -17.41
N LEU A 70 -0.53 6.19 -17.82
CA LEU A 70 -1.80 5.81 -17.18
C LEU A 70 -1.94 4.28 -17.11
N GLY A 71 -2.09 3.76 -15.89
CA GLY A 71 -2.27 2.33 -15.62
C GLY A 71 -1.00 1.60 -15.18
N GLN A 72 0.18 2.23 -15.25
CA GLN A 72 1.43 1.63 -14.80
C GLN A 72 1.42 1.37 -13.29
N HIS A 73 1.15 2.38 -12.48
CA HIS A 73 1.04 2.18 -11.04
C HIS A 73 -0.18 1.33 -10.70
N VAL A 74 -1.32 1.47 -11.38
CA VAL A 74 -2.49 0.58 -11.17
C VAL A 74 -2.09 -0.90 -11.28
N LEU A 75 -1.42 -1.28 -12.37
CA LEU A 75 -0.98 -2.65 -12.62
C LEU A 75 -0.05 -3.13 -11.50
N LEU A 76 0.94 -2.33 -11.15
CA LEU A 76 1.93 -2.72 -10.15
C LEU A 76 1.35 -2.76 -8.72
N ARG A 77 0.39 -1.88 -8.38
CA ARG A 77 -0.35 -1.92 -7.10
C ARG A 77 -1.23 -3.15 -7.01
N LEU A 78 -1.93 -3.52 -8.09
CA LEU A 78 -2.70 -4.76 -8.14
C LEU A 78 -1.81 -5.99 -7.97
N GLY A 79 -0.66 -6.02 -8.64
CA GLY A 79 0.34 -7.07 -8.47
C GLY A 79 0.83 -7.17 -7.03
N ALA A 80 1.18 -6.05 -6.41
CA ALA A 80 1.60 -5.98 -5.01
C ALA A 80 0.50 -6.48 -4.04
N TYR A 81 -0.74 -6.04 -4.24
CA TYR A 81 -1.90 -6.50 -3.47
C TYR A 81 -2.08 -8.02 -3.60
N GLY A 82 -2.10 -8.53 -4.84
CA GLY A 82 -2.26 -9.95 -5.12
C GLY A 82 -1.15 -10.79 -4.51
N ALA A 83 0.11 -10.38 -4.69
CA ALA A 83 1.27 -11.04 -4.11
C ALA A 83 1.18 -11.08 -2.58
N ALA A 84 0.92 -9.95 -1.92
CA ALA A 84 0.77 -9.88 -0.47
C ALA A 84 -0.36 -10.80 0.01
N ARG A 85 -1.50 -10.82 -0.68
CA ARG A 85 -2.64 -11.65 -0.31
C ARG A 85 -2.35 -13.15 -0.45
N VAL A 86 -1.82 -13.57 -1.59
CA VAL A 86 -1.50 -14.99 -1.86
C VAL A 86 -0.39 -15.48 -0.95
N LEU A 87 0.68 -14.71 -0.77
CA LEU A 87 1.78 -15.10 0.10
C LEU A 87 1.39 -15.06 1.58
N SER A 88 0.49 -14.17 2.01
CA SER A 88 0.00 -14.17 3.40
C SER A 88 -0.73 -15.46 3.80
N ALA A 89 -1.30 -16.18 2.83
CA ALA A 89 -1.95 -17.46 3.07
C ALA A 89 -0.95 -18.61 3.23
N ARG A 90 0.26 -18.46 2.67
CA ARG A 90 1.32 -19.51 2.67
C ARG A 90 2.44 -19.23 3.66
N LEU A 91 2.69 -17.96 3.94
CA LEU A 91 3.77 -17.46 4.79
C LEU A 91 3.15 -16.68 5.94
N ASN A 92 3.74 -16.81 7.13
CA ASN A 92 3.34 -16.01 8.28
C ASN A 92 3.84 -14.55 8.16
N LEU A 93 3.25 -13.78 7.25
CA LEU A 93 3.58 -12.37 7.02
C LEU A 93 3.09 -11.43 8.14
N ARG A 94 2.54 -11.96 9.23
CA ARG A 94 2.12 -11.16 10.39
C ARG A 94 3.29 -10.77 11.29
N GLY A 95 4.41 -11.49 11.21
CA GLY A 95 5.62 -11.13 11.94
C GLY A 95 6.31 -9.90 11.31
N PRO A 96 6.96 -9.03 12.11
CA PRO A 96 7.63 -7.84 11.59
C PRO A 96 8.81 -8.19 10.67
N LEU A 97 9.60 -9.20 11.03
CA LEU A 97 10.74 -9.67 10.22
C LEU A 97 10.32 -10.26 8.86
N PRO A 98 9.41 -11.26 8.78
CA PRO A 98 8.98 -11.80 7.50
C PRO A 98 8.27 -10.76 6.62
N LEU A 99 7.52 -9.83 7.23
CA LEU A 99 6.90 -8.72 6.51
C LEU A 99 7.94 -7.77 5.91
N ALA A 100 8.94 -7.36 6.69
CA ALA A 100 10.03 -6.49 6.21
C ALA A 100 10.78 -7.15 5.05
N PHE A 101 11.11 -8.43 5.17
CA PHE A 101 11.79 -9.19 4.12
C PHE A 101 10.94 -9.33 2.84
N PHE A 102 9.65 -9.61 3.01
CA PHE A 102 8.70 -9.66 1.89
C PHE A 102 8.63 -8.31 1.16
N VAL A 103 8.50 -7.21 1.90
CA VAL A 103 8.40 -5.85 1.34
C VAL A 103 9.71 -5.42 0.67
N LEU A 104 10.87 -5.84 1.20
CA LEU A 104 12.17 -5.61 0.57
C LEU A 104 12.19 -6.23 -0.84
N ILE A 105 11.88 -7.52 -0.95
CA ILE A 105 11.86 -8.24 -2.24
C ILE A 105 10.81 -7.63 -3.16
N LEU A 106 9.60 -7.37 -2.65
CA LEU A 106 8.52 -6.80 -3.44
C LEU A 106 8.89 -5.41 -3.98
N SER A 107 9.56 -4.57 -3.18
CA SER A 107 10.02 -3.24 -3.63
C SER A 107 11.02 -3.35 -4.77
N LEU A 108 11.97 -4.30 -4.70
CA LEU A 108 12.94 -4.53 -5.77
C LEU A 108 12.25 -5.02 -7.06
N ILE A 109 11.31 -5.95 -6.94
CA ILE A 109 10.51 -6.43 -8.09
C ILE A 109 9.68 -5.29 -8.68
N HIS A 110 9.02 -4.49 -7.82
CA HIS A 110 8.19 -3.36 -8.22
C HIS A 110 9.01 -2.32 -8.99
N ALA A 111 10.18 -1.95 -8.47
CA ALA A 111 11.09 -1.02 -9.11
C ALA A 111 11.63 -1.55 -10.45
N GLY A 112 12.04 -2.82 -10.49
CA GLY A 112 12.47 -3.46 -11.74
C GLY A 112 11.36 -3.54 -12.79
N ALA A 113 10.13 -3.82 -12.38
CA ALA A 113 8.97 -3.83 -13.27
C ALA A 113 8.62 -2.42 -13.78
N LEU A 114 8.72 -1.41 -12.91
CA LEU A 114 8.52 -0.01 -13.28
C LEU A 114 9.55 0.41 -14.34
N TRP A 115 10.83 0.14 -14.10
CA TRP A 115 11.92 0.40 -15.04
C TRP A 115 11.74 -0.36 -16.38
N ALA A 116 11.33 -1.62 -16.33
CA ALA A 116 11.07 -2.41 -17.52
C ALA A 116 9.91 -1.86 -18.36
N LEU A 117 8.84 -1.38 -17.71
CA LEU A 117 7.71 -0.74 -18.38
C LEU A 117 8.14 0.59 -19.02
N GLU A 118 8.94 1.40 -18.32
CA GLU A 118 9.47 2.66 -18.87
C GLU A 118 10.33 2.42 -20.12
N ILE A 119 11.26 1.48 -20.08
CA ILE A 119 12.08 1.12 -21.26
C ILE A 119 11.21 0.69 -22.43
N PHE A 120 10.19 -0.12 -22.15
CA PHE A 120 9.34 -0.69 -23.18
C PHE A 120 8.47 0.38 -23.87
N PHE A 121 7.91 1.32 -23.11
CA PHE A 121 6.99 2.34 -23.64
C PHE A 121 7.68 3.66 -24.05
N LEU A 122 8.83 3.99 -23.48
CA LEU A 122 9.61 5.21 -23.78
C LEU A 122 11.07 4.87 -24.12
N PRO A 123 11.33 4.17 -25.26
CA PRO A 123 12.67 3.82 -25.67
C PRO A 123 13.50 5.07 -25.99
N GLY A 124 14.53 5.35 -25.17
CA GLY A 124 15.51 6.42 -25.40
C GLY A 124 15.71 7.40 -24.25
N GLU A 125 14.83 7.41 -23.24
CA GLU A 125 14.94 8.34 -22.09
C GLU A 125 15.57 7.71 -20.83
N VAL A 126 15.97 6.44 -20.89
CA VAL A 126 16.30 5.70 -19.66
C VAL A 126 17.72 5.97 -19.19
N ALA A 127 17.82 6.66 -18.06
CA ALA A 127 19.06 7.10 -17.44
C ALA A 127 19.74 6.04 -16.54
N ALA A 128 21.08 6.08 -16.62
CA ALA A 128 22.18 5.71 -15.72
C ALA A 128 22.07 4.58 -14.64
N PRO A 129 23.17 3.81 -14.42
CA PRO A 129 23.27 2.77 -13.38
C PRO A 129 23.05 3.25 -11.93
N ASP A 130 23.06 4.55 -11.66
CA ASP A 130 22.82 5.12 -10.33
C ASP A 130 21.39 4.86 -9.82
N VAL A 131 20.42 4.65 -10.73
CA VAL A 131 19.02 4.35 -10.40
C VAL A 131 18.92 3.05 -9.58
N LEU A 132 19.67 2.01 -9.92
CA LEU A 132 19.64 0.72 -9.20
C LEU A 132 20.05 0.87 -7.73
N ARG A 133 21.03 1.76 -7.45
CA ARG A 133 21.51 2.02 -6.10
C ARG A 133 20.46 2.74 -5.27
N ASP A 134 19.82 3.77 -5.84
CA ASP A 134 18.77 4.52 -5.16
C ASP A 134 17.54 3.64 -4.90
N LEU A 135 17.18 2.76 -5.84
CA LEU A 135 16.12 1.77 -5.67
C LEU A 135 16.40 0.79 -4.53
N ALA A 136 17.66 0.37 -4.36
CA ALA A 136 18.04 -0.50 -3.25
C ALA A 136 17.87 0.20 -1.89
N PHE A 137 18.26 1.48 -1.78
CA PHE A 137 18.03 2.25 -0.56
C PHE A 137 16.54 2.45 -0.27
N GLN A 138 15.75 2.74 -1.30
CA GLN A 138 14.31 2.88 -1.16
C GLN A 138 13.64 1.57 -0.73
N ALA A 139 14.08 0.43 -1.27
CA ALA A 139 13.58 -0.89 -0.85
C ALA A 139 13.86 -1.19 0.62
N VAL A 140 15.04 -0.79 1.13
CA VAL A 140 15.38 -0.89 2.55
C VAL A 140 14.50 0.04 3.39
N ALA A 141 14.30 1.28 2.97
CA ALA A 141 13.40 2.22 3.66
C ALA A 141 11.96 1.68 3.74
N ASN A 142 11.46 1.12 2.64
CA ASN A 142 10.16 0.45 2.59
C ASN A 142 10.09 -0.73 3.57
N ALA A 143 11.09 -1.60 3.56
CA ALA A 143 11.16 -2.77 4.42
C ALA A 143 11.12 -2.40 5.91
N LEU A 144 11.85 -1.35 6.31
CA LEU A 144 11.87 -0.84 7.67
C LEU A 144 10.54 -0.21 8.09
N LEU A 145 9.87 0.47 7.17
CA LEU A 145 8.61 1.17 7.46
C LEU A 145 7.37 0.25 7.37
N ALA A 146 7.47 -0.88 6.68
CA ALA A 146 6.31 -1.75 6.45
C ALA A 146 5.67 -2.29 7.75
N PRO A 147 6.44 -2.82 8.73
CA PRO A 147 5.87 -3.32 9.98
C PRO A 147 5.09 -2.27 10.79
N PRO A 148 5.65 -1.09 11.12
CA PRO A 148 4.91 -0.10 11.90
C PRO A 148 3.70 0.44 11.13
N LEU A 149 3.80 0.63 9.82
CA LEU A 149 2.66 1.08 9.02
C LEU A 149 1.54 0.03 9.00
N THR A 150 1.89 -1.24 8.83
CA THR A 150 0.91 -2.32 8.81
C THR A 150 0.24 -2.48 10.18
N ALA A 151 1.00 -2.34 11.27
CA ALA A 151 0.47 -2.34 12.62
C ALA A 151 -0.50 -1.17 12.86
N LEU A 152 -0.19 0.03 12.34
CA LEU A 152 -1.06 1.20 12.39
C LEU A 152 -2.37 0.96 11.63
N VAL A 153 -2.30 0.49 10.39
CA VAL A 153 -3.48 0.16 9.58
C VAL A 153 -4.33 -0.91 10.27
N ALA A 154 -3.71 -1.96 10.81
CA ALA A 154 -4.40 -3.00 11.58
C ALA A 154 -5.10 -2.43 12.83
N ALA A 155 -4.49 -1.48 13.52
CA ALA A 155 -5.09 -0.81 14.67
C ALA A 155 -6.32 0.02 14.27
N ILE A 156 -6.22 0.77 13.17
CA ILE A 156 -7.33 1.58 12.64
C ILE A 156 -8.50 0.69 12.21
N VAL A 157 -8.22 -0.38 11.44
CA VAL A 157 -9.26 -1.32 10.98
C VAL A 157 -9.99 -1.95 12.18
N ARG A 158 -9.24 -2.49 13.16
CA ARG A 158 -9.84 -3.08 14.36
C ARG A 158 -10.70 -2.10 15.14
N ARG A 159 -10.26 -0.83 15.27
CA ARG A 159 -11.03 0.20 15.96
C ARG A 159 -12.35 0.48 15.24
N LEU A 160 -12.33 0.55 13.91
CA LEU A 160 -13.52 0.80 13.11
C LEU A 160 -14.50 -0.37 13.11
N GLU A 161 -14.01 -1.61 13.16
CA GLU A 161 -14.86 -2.81 13.28
C GLU A 161 -15.55 -2.90 14.66
N ASN A 162 -14.84 -2.58 15.74
CA ASN A 162 -15.39 -2.61 17.10
C ASN A 162 -16.56 -1.61 17.28
N ASP A 163 -16.48 -0.43 16.66
CA ASP A 163 -17.53 0.59 16.73
C ASP A 163 -18.84 0.12 16.06
N ASP A 164 -18.75 -0.71 15.02
CA ASP A 164 -19.91 -1.27 14.34
C ASP A 164 -20.55 -2.41 15.15
N SER A 165 -19.75 -3.29 15.77
CA SER A 165 -20.27 -4.38 16.63
C SER A 165 -20.98 -3.87 17.89
N GLY A 166 -20.46 -2.82 18.53
CA GLY A 166 -21.09 -2.23 19.73
C GLY A 166 -22.46 -1.59 19.48
N ARG A 167 -22.73 -1.17 18.24
CA ARG A 167 -24.05 -0.61 17.86
C ARG A 167 -25.10 -1.69 17.66
N LEU A 168 -24.73 -2.83 17.07
CA LEU A 168 -25.66 -3.95 16.84
C LEU A 168 -26.20 -4.50 18.17
N LEU A 169 -25.33 -4.66 19.17
CA LEU A 169 -25.72 -5.15 20.51
C LEU A 169 -26.67 -4.19 21.25
N ARG A 170 -26.64 -2.89 20.96
CA ARG A 170 -27.54 -1.91 21.59
C ARG A 170 -28.95 -1.92 21.02
N LEU A 171 -29.13 -2.34 19.77
CA LEU A 171 -30.46 -2.38 19.13
C LEU A 171 -31.29 -3.55 19.66
N ASP A 172 -30.66 -4.71 19.88
CA ASP A 172 -31.31 -5.93 20.39
C ASP A 172 -31.88 -5.75 21.81
N SER A 173 -31.15 -5.03 22.67
CA SER A 173 -31.59 -4.78 24.05
C SER A 173 -32.84 -3.90 24.18
N ARG A 174 -33.24 -3.17 23.13
CA ARG A 174 -34.45 -2.33 23.12
C ARG A 174 -35.70 -3.08 22.66
N GLU A 175 -35.53 -4.12 21.85
CA GLU A 175 -36.66 -4.92 21.35
C GLU A 175 -37.13 -5.96 22.37
N LEU A 176 -36.28 -6.37 23.31
CA LEU A 176 -36.62 -7.30 24.39
C LEU A 176 -37.28 -6.64 25.61
N SER A 177 -37.54 -5.34 25.59
CA SER A 177 -38.16 -4.59 26.68
C SER A 177 -39.62 -4.16 26.43
N LEU A 178 -40.28 -4.76 25.44
CA LEU A 178 -41.70 -4.58 25.12
C LEU A 178 -42.44 -5.92 25.18
#